data_AF-A0A482VP70-F1
#
_entry.id   AF-A0A482VP70-F1
#
_cell.length_a   1.000
_cell.length_b   1.000
_cell.length_c   1.000
_cell.angle_alpha   90.00
_cell.angle_beta   90.00
_cell.angle_gamma   90.00
#
_symmetry.space_group_name_H-M   'P 1'
#
loop_
_entity.id
_entity.type
_entity.pdbx_description
1 polymer ?
#
loop_
_entity_poly.entity_id
_entity_poly.type
_entity_poly.pdbx_seq_one_letter_code
_entity_poly.pdbx_strand_id
1 'polypeptide(L)' 'MSVAEFLKGLPSYNESNFTKFHVDNNNRSPLKRPSVYVPTKDFPSEQIIVTEKTSILLKYMQTHWDK' A
#
# COMPACT_ATOMS: atom_id res chain seq x y z
N MET A 1 -36.98 -6.81 4.64
CA MET A 1 -35.61 -6.75 5.18
C MET A 1 -35.23 -5.30 5.37
N SER A 2 -34.74 -4.95 6.56
CA SER A 2 -34.32 -3.59 6.86
C SER A 2 -32.87 -3.34 6.41
N VAL A 3 -32.51 -2.09 6.16
CA VAL A 3 -31.12 -1.70 5.85
C VAL A 3 -30.15 -2.12 6.97
N ALA A 4 -30.61 -2.10 8.23
CA ALA A 4 -29.81 -2.53 9.38
C ALA A 4 -29.47 -4.03 9.34
N GLU A 5 -30.37 -4.89 8.87
CA GLU A 5 -30.10 -6.33 8.70
C GLU A 5 -29.13 -6.60 7.57
N PHE A 6 -29.21 -5.82 6.48
CA PHE A 6 -28.26 -5.89 5.36
C PHE A 6 -26.83 -5.49 5.78
N LEU A 7 -26.69 -4.58 6.74
CA LEU A 7 -25.39 -4.08 7.22
C LEU A 7 -24.78 -4.91 8.38
N LYS A 8 -25.40 -6.01 8.80
CA LYS A 8 -24.82 -6.91 9.81
C LYS A 8 -23.67 -7.74 9.21
N GLY A 9 -22.69 -8.07 10.06
CA GLY A 9 -21.62 -9.02 9.70
C GLY A 9 -20.53 -8.45 8.78
N LEU A 10 -20.29 -7.13 8.81
CA LEU A 10 -19.16 -6.53 8.11
C LEU A 10 -17.83 -7.15 8.56
N PRO A 11 -16.84 -7.31 7.66
CA PRO A 11 -15.55 -7.90 8.00
C PRO A 11 -14.84 -7.17 9.13
N SER A 12 -14.30 -7.93 10.07
CA SER A 12 -13.45 -7.44 11.15
C SER A 12 -12.14 -8.21 11.14
N TYR A 13 -11.05 -7.52 10.81
CA TYR A 13 -9.70 -8.11 10.90
C TYR A 13 -9.27 -8.32 12.36
N ASN A 14 -9.72 -7.43 13.25
CA ASN A 14 -9.52 -7.51 14.69
C ASN A 14 -10.62 -6.70 15.38
N GLU A 15 -11.42 -7.39 16.20
CA GLU A 15 -12.57 -6.82 16.92
C GLU A 15 -12.17 -5.68 17.87
N SER A 16 -10.92 -5.63 18.32
CA SER A 16 -10.42 -4.60 19.24
C SER A 16 -9.99 -3.29 18.57
N ASN A 17 -9.82 -3.25 17.24
CA ASN A 17 -9.16 -2.13 16.54
C ASN A 17 -9.85 -0.76 16.72
N PHE A 18 -11.14 -0.73 17.07
CA PHE A 18 -11.90 0.51 17.22
C PHE A 18 -12.75 0.59 18.49
N THR A 19 -12.69 -0.40 19.38
CA THR A 19 -13.51 -0.44 20.60
C THR A 19 -13.17 0.65 21.61
N LYS A 20 -11.94 1.17 21.56
CA LYS A 20 -11.43 2.23 22.46
C LYS A 20 -11.22 3.57 21.75
N PHE A 21 -11.66 3.69 20.50
CA PHE A 21 -11.49 4.93 19.76
C PHE A 21 -12.40 6.02 20.36
N HIS A 22 -11.80 7.12 20.82
CA HIS A 22 -12.52 8.26 21.40
C HIS A 22 -11.94 9.57 20.87
N VAL A 23 -12.80 10.45 20.36
CA VAL A 23 -12.41 11.70 19.70
C VAL A 23 -12.27 12.85 20.69
N ASP A 24 -12.92 12.78 21.87
CA ASP A 24 -13.15 13.96 22.73
C ASP A 24 -12.15 14.13 23.87
N ASN A 25 -11.05 13.38 23.94
CA ASN A 25 -10.00 13.66 24.92
C ASN A 25 -9.12 14.84 24.48
N ASN A 26 -9.73 16.02 24.52
CA ASN A 26 -9.12 17.31 24.83
C ASN A 26 -7.72 17.54 24.24
N ASN A 27 -7.66 17.82 22.95
CA ASN A 27 -6.90 18.94 22.40
C ASN A 27 -7.04 18.95 20.88
N ARG A 28 -7.38 20.12 20.33
CA ARG A 28 -7.03 20.55 18.98
C ARG A 28 -5.49 20.61 18.81
N SER A 29 -4.80 19.53 19.14
CA SER A 29 -3.45 19.28 18.65
C SER A 29 -3.61 19.14 17.15
N PRO A 30 -2.84 19.85 16.29
CA PRO A 30 -2.74 19.42 14.91
C PRO A 30 -2.40 17.94 14.96
N LEU A 31 -3.11 17.12 14.18
CA LEU A 31 -2.82 15.70 13.99
C LEU A 31 -1.31 15.58 14.05
N LYS A 32 -0.75 15.02 15.14
CA LYS A 32 0.70 14.95 15.30
C LYS A 32 1.16 14.21 14.06
N ARG A 33 1.79 14.95 13.14
CA ARG A 33 2.25 14.36 11.89
C ARG A 33 3.04 13.13 12.29
N PRO A 34 2.78 11.96 11.69
CA PRO A 34 3.57 10.78 11.98
C PRO A 34 5.05 11.16 11.95
N SER A 35 5.81 10.67 12.92
CA SER A 35 7.24 10.94 12.99
C SER A 35 7.89 10.57 11.66
N VAL A 36 8.70 11.48 11.12
CA VAL A 36 9.42 11.23 9.86
C VAL A 36 10.45 10.14 10.10
N TYR A 37 10.45 9.11 9.24
CA TYR A 37 11.49 8.08 9.27
C TYR A 37 12.81 8.68 8.76
N VAL A 38 13.86 8.57 9.57
CA VAL A 38 15.22 8.99 9.22
C VAL A 38 16.10 7.73 9.16
N PRO A 39 16.47 7.25 7.96
CA PRO A 39 17.35 6.10 7.84
C PRO A 39 18.75 6.45 8.37
N THR A 40 19.27 5.64 9.30
CA THR A 40 20.62 5.79 9.87
C THR A 40 21.59 4.70 9.43
N LYS A 41 21.08 3.70 8.71
CA LYS A 41 21.82 2.55 8.21
C LYS A 41 21.40 2.29 6.77
N ASP A 42 22.39 1.96 5.95
CA ASP A 42 22.16 1.53 4.58
C ASP A 42 21.97 0.02 4.53
N PHE A 43 20.98 -0.42 3.76
CA PHE A 43 20.71 -1.83 3.49
C PHE A 43 20.75 -2.05 1.98
N PRO A 44 21.50 -3.03 1.47
CA PRO A 44 21.56 -3.31 0.04
C PRO A 44 20.23 -3.88 -0.46
N SER A 45 19.80 -3.47 -1.65
CA SER A 45 18.66 -4.09 -2.33
C SER A 45 19.04 -5.47 -2.86
N GLU A 46 18.21 -6.47 -2.60
CA GLU A 46 18.42 -7.83 -3.13
C GLU A 46 18.30 -7.90 -4.66
N GLN A 47 17.45 -7.05 -5.25
CA GLN A 47 17.19 -6.99 -6.69
C GLN A 47 17.06 -5.54 -7.15
N ILE A 48 17.38 -5.30 -8.43
CA ILE A 48 17.21 -4.00 -9.07
C ILE A 48 16.27 -4.10 -10.26
N ILE A 49 15.41 -3.10 -10.42
CA ILE A 49 14.51 -3.00 -11.58
C ILE A 49 15.32 -2.43 -12.74
N VAL A 50 15.39 -3.17 -13.85
CA VAL A 50 16.08 -2.75 -15.08
C VAL A 50 15.10 -2.68 -16.24
N THR A 51 15.25 -1.67 -17.09
CA THR A 51 14.49 -1.57 -18.35
C THR A 51 15.28 -2.20 -19.49
N GLU A 52 14.56 -2.89 -20.38
CA GLU A 52 15.16 -3.41 -21.59
C GLU A 52 15.58 -2.24 -22.50
N LYS A 53 16.80 -2.30 -23.03
CA LYS A 53 17.36 -1.25 -23.90
C LYS A 53 17.01 -1.44 -25.37
N THR A 54 16.53 -2.63 -25.75
CA THR A 54 16.22 -2.98 -27.12
C THR A 54 15.03 -2.16 -27.63
N SER A 55 15.14 -1.63 -28.85
CA SER A 55 14.00 -1.01 -29.53
C SER A 55 12.86 -2.02 -29.65
N ILE A 56 11.64 -1.59 -29.32
CA ILE A 56 10.44 -2.43 -29.38
C ILE A 56 10.21 -3.04 -30.76
N LEU A 57 10.59 -2.31 -31.83
CA LEU A 57 10.47 -2.80 -33.20
C LEU A 57 11.48 -3.93 -33.49
N LEU A 58 12.73 -3.75 -33.05
CA LEU A 58 13.77 -4.77 -33.23
C LEU A 58 13.42 -6.04 -32.46
N LYS A 59 12.95 -5.89 -31.22
CA LYS A 59 12.46 -7.01 -30.40
C LYS A 59 11.32 -7.74 -31.11
N TYR A 60 10.37 -7.00 -31.69
CA TYR A 60 9.26 -7.58 -32.45
C TYR A 60 9.75 -8.37 -33.67
N MET A 61 10.60 -7.78 -34.50
CA MET A 61 11.12 -8.43 -35.72
C MET A 61 11.90 -9.70 -35.37
N GLN A 62 12.80 -9.65 -34.39
CA GLN A 62 13.58 -10.81 -33.96
C GLN A 62 12.68 -11.94 -33.44
N THR A 63 11.69 -11.60 -32.60
CA THR A 63 10.72 -12.57 -32.08
C THR A 63 9.90 -13.25 -33.18
N HIS A 64 9.67 -12.58 -34.31
CA HIS A 64 8.96 -13.14 -35.46
C HIS A 64 9.87 -13.95 -36.41
N TRP A 65 11.17 -13.68 -36.40
CA TRP A 65 12.16 -14.41 -37.20
C TRP A 65 12.57 -15.74 -36.55
N ASP A 66 12.72 -15.76 -35.23
CA ASP A 66 13.11 -16.96 -34.47
C ASP A 66 11.98 -17.99 -34.28
N LYS A 67 10.77 -17.67 -34.77
CA LYS A 67 9.58 -18.55 -34.76
C LYS A 67 9.45 -19.31 -36.08
#